data_AF-A0A1E1X7I9-F1
#
_entry.id   AF-A0A1E1X7I9-F1
#
_cell.length_a   1.000
_cell.length_b   1.000
_cell.length_c   1.000
_cell.angle_alpha   90.00
_cell.angle_beta   90.00
_cell.angle_gamma   90.00
#
_symmetry.space_group_name_H-M   'P 1'
#
loop_
_entity.id
_entity.type
_entity.pdbx_description
1 polymer ?
#
loop_
_entity_poly.entity_id
_entity_poly.type
_entity_poly.pdbx_seq_one_letter_code
_entity_poly.pdbx_strand_id
1 'polypeptide(L)'
;YDIHYRDMARKWKEKYPSDKYPVLAFVGAPATFPVQQENLALQSYLVWSDAVLNKARHFIRTSLRVPFIGIHLRNGIDWVRACEHLDSSPLLFSAPQCVGYMGERGPLPALACLPTAEVVTQQVVRVVRALRAHSVFVATDNDAMLDQLNRALEPLQAVAVQREPSDPHVDLAILGLANHFVGNCVSSFTAFVKRHRDVHGLPSSFWAFQPLAGDGGMSASERIHQEL
;
A
#
# COMPACT_ATOMS: atom_id res chain seq x y z
N TYR A 1 18.41 15.97 14.32
CA TYR A 1 18.19 14.62 14.90
C TYR A 1 18.27 13.54 13.84
N ASP A 2 17.81 13.82 12.62
CA ASP A 2 18.04 13.00 11.44
C ASP A 2 19.51 12.59 11.30
N ILE A 3 19.76 11.28 11.25
CA ILE A 3 21.09 10.68 11.17
C ILE A 3 21.67 10.75 9.75
N HIS A 4 20.83 10.95 8.73
CA HIS A 4 21.25 11.10 7.33
C HIS A 4 21.80 12.50 7.05
N TYR A 5 21.63 13.44 7.99
CA TYR A 5 22.12 14.81 7.86
C TYR A 5 23.51 15.00 8.49
N ARG A 6 24.52 15.29 7.66
CA ARG A 6 25.88 15.68 8.06
C ARG A 6 26.51 14.69 9.04
N ASP A 7 26.98 15.20 10.19
CA ASP A 7 27.73 14.50 11.22
C ASP A 7 26.84 14.15 12.44
N MET A 8 25.52 14.11 12.25
CA MET A 8 24.58 13.92 13.36
C MET A 8 24.83 12.63 14.14
N ALA A 9 25.18 11.53 13.48
CA ALA A 9 25.53 10.28 14.15
C ALA A 9 26.72 10.43 15.12
N ARG A 10 27.75 11.21 14.73
CA ARG A 10 28.90 11.52 15.58
C ARG A 10 28.46 12.35 16.79
N LYS A 11 27.67 13.40 16.57
CA LYS A 11 27.15 14.27 17.64
C LYS A 11 26.29 13.52 18.65
N TRP A 12 25.49 12.55 18.20
CA TRP A 12 24.73 11.66 19.10
C TRP A 12 25.65 10.85 20.00
N LYS A 13 26.69 10.22 19.45
CA LYS A 13 27.67 9.43 20.21
C LYS A 13 28.47 10.27 21.20
N GLU A 14 28.83 11.49 20.84
CA GLU A 14 29.56 12.41 21.73
C GLU A 14 28.71 12.90 22.89
N LYS A 15 27.43 13.22 22.63
CA LYS A 15 26.51 13.71 23.65
C LYS A 15 25.99 12.59 24.56
N TYR A 16 25.79 11.41 24.01
CA TYR A 16 25.21 10.25 24.69
C TYR A 16 26.10 9.01 24.53
N PRO A 17 27.30 9.00 25.13
CA PRO A 17 28.19 7.86 25.05
C PRO A 17 27.60 6.67 25.83
N SER A 18 27.79 5.44 25.32
CA SER A 18 27.09 4.24 25.79
C SER A 18 27.51 3.76 27.17
N ASP A 19 28.71 4.12 27.62
CA ASP A 19 29.21 3.85 28.98
C ASP A 19 28.43 4.64 30.05
N LYS A 20 27.96 5.85 29.70
CA LYS A 20 27.16 6.72 30.59
C LYS A 20 25.66 6.62 30.34
N TYR A 21 25.26 6.42 29.08
CA TYR A 21 23.87 6.33 28.63
C TYR A 21 23.66 4.99 27.92
N PRO A 22 23.63 3.86 28.65
CA PRO A 22 23.52 2.52 28.06
C PRO A 22 22.16 2.27 27.40
N VAL A 23 21.14 3.05 27.78
CA VAL A 23 19.79 2.97 27.23
C VAL A 23 19.32 4.38 26.89
N LEU A 24 18.94 4.59 25.63
CA LEU A 24 18.23 5.78 25.18
C LEU A 24 16.75 5.45 25.04
N ALA A 25 15.94 5.91 25.99
CA ALA A 25 14.49 5.72 25.99
C ALA A 25 13.81 6.97 25.42
N PHE A 26 12.97 6.78 24.40
CA PHE A 26 12.24 7.85 23.73
C PHE A 26 10.74 7.73 23.98
N VAL A 27 10.07 8.85 24.24
CA VAL A 27 8.61 8.89 24.44
C VAL A 27 7.81 8.65 23.15
N GLY A 28 8.45 8.80 22.00
CA GLY A 28 7.92 8.47 20.68
C GLY A 28 9.03 7.93 19.80
N ALA A 29 8.67 7.34 18.65
CA ALA A 29 9.66 6.83 17.72
C ALA A 29 10.62 7.95 17.28
N PRO A 30 11.95 7.80 17.43
CA PRO A 30 12.94 8.80 17.00
C PRO A 30 13.15 8.74 15.48
N ALA A 31 12.08 8.90 14.72
CA ALA A 31 12.02 8.79 13.27
C ALA A 31 11.09 9.86 12.68
N THR A 32 11.24 10.15 11.40
CA THR A 32 10.34 11.06 10.69
C THR A 32 9.04 10.37 10.30
N PHE A 33 7.99 11.17 10.14
CA PHE A 33 6.76 10.75 9.47
C PHE A 33 6.41 11.79 8.40
N PRO A 34 6.24 11.39 7.12
CA PRO A 34 6.44 10.04 6.57
C PRO A 34 7.89 9.55 6.68
N VAL A 35 8.08 8.25 6.43
CA VAL A 35 9.41 7.62 6.35
C VAL A 35 10.25 8.31 5.29
N GLN A 36 11.54 8.54 5.56
CA GLN A 36 12.47 9.14 4.58
C GLN A 36 12.77 8.18 3.43
N GLN A 37 13.14 8.72 2.27
CA GLN A 37 13.37 7.94 1.06
C GLN A 37 14.48 6.90 1.25
N GLU A 38 15.53 7.25 1.99
CA GLU A 38 16.69 6.42 2.30
C GLU A 38 16.31 5.16 3.09
N ASN A 39 15.20 5.22 3.83
CA ASN A 39 14.77 4.15 4.73
C ASN A 39 13.72 3.22 4.08
N LEU A 40 13.27 3.49 2.85
CA LEU A 40 12.22 2.70 2.20
C LEU A 40 12.61 1.23 2.01
N ALA A 41 13.86 0.98 1.62
CA ALA A 41 14.39 -0.36 1.40
C ALA A 41 14.44 -1.22 2.68
N LEU A 42 14.38 -0.61 3.86
CA LEU A 42 14.37 -1.34 5.13
C LEU A 42 13.11 -2.20 5.32
N GLN A 43 12.06 -1.97 4.52
CA GLN A 43 10.89 -2.86 4.48
C GLN A 43 11.25 -4.32 4.12
N SER A 44 12.39 -4.55 3.44
CA SER A 44 12.89 -5.91 3.16
C SER A 44 13.20 -6.73 4.42
N TYR A 45 13.45 -6.08 5.56
CA TYR A 45 13.69 -6.74 6.84
C TYR A 45 12.41 -7.00 7.64
N LEU A 46 11.25 -6.48 7.18
CA LEU A 46 9.96 -6.72 7.82
C LEU A 46 9.31 -7.98 7.24
N VAL A 47 9.57 -9.11 7.89
CA VAL A 47 9.03 -10.42 7.54
C VAL A 47 7.74 -10.68 8.33
N TRP A 48 6.69 -11.12 7.63
CA TRP A 48 5.46 -11.54 8.29
C TRP A 48 5.70 -12.75 9.18
N SER A 49 5.05 -12.78 10.35
CA SER A 49 5.03 -14.00 11.16
C SER A 49 4.28 -15.12 10.43
N ASP A 50 4.65 -16.37 10.71
CA ASP A 50 3.98 -17.54 10.13
C ASP A 50 2.46 -17.50 10.39
N ALA A 51 2.05 -17.00 11.55
CA ALA A 51 0.63 -16.86 11.90
C ALA A 51 -0.13 -15.93 10.95
N VAL A 52 0.44 -14.78 10.59
CA VAL A 52 -0.18 -13.82 9.65
C VAL A 52 -0.13 -14.39 8.23
N LEU A 53 1.03 -14.89 7.81
CA LEU A 53 1.23 -15.39 6.46
C LEU A 53 0.33 -16.60 6.16
N ASN A 54 0.20 -17.53 7.11
CA ASN A 54 -0.66 -18.71 6.95
C ASN A 54 -2.14 -18.32 6.84
N LYS A 55 -2.61 -17.34 7.63
CA LYS A 55 -3.98 -16.82 7.51
C LYS A 55 -4.22 -16.17 6.14
N ALA A 56 -3.28 -15.36 5.66
CA ALA A 56 -3.36 -14.72 4.36
C ALA A 56 -3.41 -15.76 3.22
N ARG A 57 -2.49 -16.73 3.24
CA ARG A 57 -2.45 -17.82 2.25
C ARG A 57 -3.70 -18.67 2.27
N HIS A 58 -4.20 -19.01 3.47
CA HIS A 58 -5.43 -19.77 3.62
C HIS A 58 -6.61 -19.04 2.95
N PHE A 59 -6.80 -17.75 3.28
CA PHE A 59 -7.85 -16.94 2.68
C PHE A 59 -7.73 -16.85 1.16
N ILE A 60 -6.52 -16.60 0.63
CA ILE A 60 -6.28 -16.55 -0.82
C ILE A 60 -6.73 -17.87 -1.46
N ARG A 61 -6.30 -19.02 -0.93
CA ARG A 61 -6.62 -20.35 -1.49
C ARG A 61 -8.10 -20.71 -1.42
N THR A 62 -8.80 -20.28 -0.38
CA THR A 62 -10.21 -20.66 -0.17
C THR A 62 -11.20 -19.71 -0.80
N SER A 63 -10.82 -18.45 -1.00
CA SER A 63 -11.77 -17.37 -1.29
C SER A 63 -11.43 -16.58 -2.54
N LEU A 64 -10.22 -16.70 -3.10
CA LEU A 64 -9.79 -15.95 -4.27
C LEU A 64 -9.33 -16.90 -5.39
N ARG A 65 -9.71 -16.57 -6.63
CA ARG A 65 -9.19 -17.24 -7.83
C ARG A 65 -8.05 -16.41 -8.40
N VAL A 66 -6.89 -17.03 -8.61
CA VAL A 66 -5.68 -16.40 -9.16
C VAL A 66 -5.74 -16.41 -10.70
N PRO A 67 -5.33 -15.33 -11.41
CA PRO A 67 -4.79 -14.09 -10.86
C PRO A 67 -5.85 -13.23 -10.17
N PHE A 68 -5.46 -12.58 -9.08
CA PHE A 68 -6.32 -11.66 -8.32
C PHE A 68 -5.66 -10.30 -8.13
N ILE A 69 -6.48 -9.26 -8.02
CA ILE A 69 -6.03 -7.90 -7.73
C ILE A 69 -6.34 -7.59 -6.28
N GLY A 70 -5.40 -6.98 -5.57
CA GLY A 70 -5.63 -6.40 -4.25
C GLY A 70 -5.95 -4.92 -4.37
N ILE A 71 -6.99 -4.45 -3.72
CA ILE A 71 -7.32 -3.02 -3.65
C ILE A 71 -7.42 -2.56 -2.21
N HIS A 72 -6.97 -1.33 -1.95
CA HIS A 72 -7.15 -0.68 -0.66
C HIS A 72 -8.04 0.56 -0.82
N LEU A 73 -9.23 0.48 -0.20
CA LEU A 73 -10.16 1.59 -0.08
C LEU A 73 -9.96 2.22 1.30
N ARG A 74 -9.69 3.52 1.32
CA ARG A 74 -9.61 4.30 2.55
C ARG A 74 -10.71 5.35 2.47
N ASN A 75 -11.85 5.08 3.10
CA ASN A 75 -13.09 5.84 2.97
C ASN A 75 -13.86 5.97 4.31
N GLY A 76 -13.16 5.79 5.43
CA GLY A 76 -13.65 6.17 6.75
C GLY A 76 -13.93 7.66 6.90
N ILE A 77 -14.82 8.02 7.84
CA ILE A 77 -15.27 9.41 8.04
C ILE A 77 -14.12 10.35 8.48
N ASP A 78 -13.15 9.84 9.23
CA ASP A 78 -11.92 10.54 9.59
C ASP A 78 -11.09 10.86 8.34
N TRP A 79 -11.05 9.92 7.40
CA TRP A 79 -10.29 10.05 6.16
C TRP A 79 -10.87 11.08 5.21
N VAL A 80 -12.20 11.17 5.11
CA VAL A 80 -12.87 12.20 4.30
C VAL A 80 -12.38 13.60 4.70
N ARG A 81 -12.34 13.89 6.00
CA ARG A 81 -11.83 15.15 6.54
C ARG A 81 -10.34 15.34 6.32
N ALA A 82 -9.54 14.28 6.44
CA ALA A 82 -8.11 14.36 6.18
C ALA A 82 -7.82 14.80 4.72
N CYS A 83 -8.61 14.31 3.76
CA CYS A 83 -8.45 14.69 2.35
C CYS A 83 -8.84 16.14 2.04
N GLU A 84 -9.60 16.83 2.90
CA GLU A 84 -9.89 18.26 2.76
C GLU A 84 -8.63 19.13 2.94
N HIS A 85 -7.57 18.59 3.55
CA HIS A 85 -6.31 19.30 3.79
C HIS A 85 -5.26 19.14 2.69
N LEU A 86 -5.58 18.50 1.56
CA LEU A 86 -4.61 18.32 0.47
C LEU A 86 -4.16 19.64 -0.17
N ASP A 87 -5.06 20.62 -0.28
CA ASP A 87 -4.74 21.90 -0.90
C ASP A 87 -3.69 22.68 -0.10
N SER A 88 -3.70 22.54 1.23
CA SER A 88 -2.73 23.17 2.12
C SER A 88 -1.49 22.30 2.38
N SER A 89 -1.58 20.98 2.17
CA SER A 89 -0.48 20.04 2.37
C SER A 89 -0.43 18.97 1.26
N PRO A 90 0.18 19.29 0.10
CA PRO A 90 0.25 18.35 -1.03
C PRO A 90 1.05 17.07 -0.75
N LEU A 91 1.94 17.10 0.25
CA LEU A 91 2.73 15.96 0.72
C LEU A 91 2.13 15.30 1.97
N LEU A 92 0.82 15.42 2.17
CA LEU A 92 0.10 14.86 3.31
C LEU A 92 0.40 13.36 3.48
N PHE A 93 0.77 12.98 4.70
CA PHE A 93 1.01 11.60 5.09
C PHE A 93 1.97 10.88 4.12
N SER A 94 1.50 9.87 3.38
CA SER A 94 2.32 9.07 2.48
C SER A 94 2.23 9.47 1.01
N ALA A 95 1.63 10.62 0.69
CA ALA A 95 1.57 11.15 -0.68
C ALA A 95 2.92 11.13 -1.45
N PRO A 96 4.10 11.35 -0.82
CA PRO A 96 5.40 11.20 -1.48
C PRO A 96 5.62 9.88 -2.23
N GLN A 97 4.92 8.79 -1.87
CA GLN A 97 5.04 7.52 -2.59
C GLN A 97 4.59 7.60 -4.06
N CYS A 98 3.67 8.53 -4.40
CA CYS A 98 3.22 8.74 -5.77
C CYS A 98 3.82 9.99 -6.39
N VAL A 99 3.83 11.12 -5.67
CA VAL A 99 4.25 12.41 -6.23
C VAL A 99 5.74 12.70 -6.05
N GLY A 100 6.44 11.87 -5.27
CA GLY A 100 7.85 12.07 -4.94
C GLY A 100 8.06 12.89 -3.67
N TYR A 101 9.26 12.80 -3.09
CA TYR A 101 9.60 13.45 -1.81
C TYR A 101 9.75 14.97 -1.92
N MET A 102 9.90 15.48 -3.14
CA MET A 102 9.93 16.91 -3.45
C MET A 102 8.74 17.32 -4.33
N GLY A 103 7.74 16.45 -4.50
CA GLY A 103 6.62 16.69 -5.43
C GLY A 103 7.05 16.68 -6.90
N GLU A 104 8.19 16.05 -7.22
CA GLU A 104 8.80 16.10 -8.54
C GLU A 104 8.00 15.40 -9.64
N ARG A 105 7.00 14.57 -9.27
CA ARG A 105 6.11 13.88 -10.23
C ARG A 105 4.78 14.61 -10.44
N GLY A 106 4.68 15.85 -9.98
CA GLY A 106 3.52 16.72 -10.17
C GLY A 106 2.53 16.72 -9.00
N PRO A 107 1.44 17.50 -9.11
CA PRO A 107 0.46 17.64 -8.04
C PRO A 107 -0.31 16.33 -7.80
N LEU A 108 -0.69 16.10 -6.55
CA LEU A 108 -1.54 14.97 -6.18
C LEU A 108 -2.99 15.23 -6.60
N PRO A 109 -3.61 14.38 -7.44
CA PRO A 109 -5.04 14.51 -7.72
C PRO A 109 -5.87 14.30 -6.45
N ALA A 110 -6.90 15.11 -6.21
CA ALA A 110 -7.78 14.93 -5.04
C ALA A 110 -8.40 13.52 -4.97
N LEU A 111 -8.75 12.96 -6.13
CA LEU A 111 -9.26 11.61 -6.30
C LEU A 111 -8.23 10.51 -5.95
N ALA A 112 -6.94 10.83 -5.84
CA ALA A 112 -5.94 9.90 -5.34
C ALA A 112 -5.96 9.76 -3.81
N CYS A 113 -6.55 10.72 -3.10
CA CYS A 113 -6.82 10.66 -1.67
C CYS A 113 -8.20 10.10 -1.36
N LEU A 114 -9.23 10.54 -2.09
CA LEU A 114 -10.61 10.08 -1.90
C LEU A 114 -11.28 9.84 -3.26
N PRO A 115 -11.10 8.66 -3.87
CA PRO A 115 -11.70 8.35 -5.16
C PRO A 115 -13.21 8.19 -5.03
N THR A 116 -13.95 8.58 -6.08
CA THR A 116 -15.38 8.28 -6.19
C THR A 116 -15.63 6.81 -6.53
N ALA A 117 -16.86 6.34 -6.31
CA ALA A 117 -17.25 4.98 -6.67
C ALA A 117 -17.03 4.68 -8.17
N GLU A 118 -17.27 5.67 -9.03
CA GLU A 118 -17.04 5.57 -10.47
C GLU A 118 -15.56 5.40 -10.80
N VAL A 119 -14.68 6.20 -10.19
CA VAL A 119 -13.21 6.10 -10.40
C VAL A 119 -12.70 4.73 -9.97
N VAL A 120 -13.12 4.25 -8.80
CA VAL A 120 -12.76 2.93 -8.29
C VAL A 120 -13.21 1.84 -9.26
N THR A 121 -14.50 1.80 -9.61
CA THR A 121 -15.04 0.74 -10.47
C THR A 121 -14.42 0.76 -11.87
N GLN A 122 -14.29 1.92 -12.52
CA GLN A 122 -13.66 2.03 -13.84
C GLN A 122 -12.18 1.62 -13.83
N GLN A 123 -11.43 2.00 -12.78
CA GLN A 123 -10.03 1.61 -12.67
C GLN A 123 -9.89 0.12 -12.39
N VAL A 124 -10.69 -0.46 -11.49
CA VAL A 124 -10.68 -1.89 -11.20
C VAL A 124 -11.04 -2.70 -12.45
N VAL A 125 -12.09 -2.33 -13.20
CA VAL A 125 -12.48 -3.00 -14.46
C VAL A 125 -11.32 -2.99 -15.47
N ARG A 126 -10.62 -1.86 -15.61
CA ARG A 126 -9.45 -1.76 -16.50
C ARG A 126 -8.33 -2.72 -16.09
N VAL A 127 -7.99 -2.77 -14.80
CA VAL A 127 -6.90 -3.62 -14.29
C VAL A 127 -7.29 -5.11 -14.37
N VAL A 128 -8.53 -5.47 -14.02
CA VAL A 128 -9.07 -6.84 -14.15
C VAL A 128 -8.97 -7.30 -15.60
N ARG A 129 -9.39 -6.46 -16.56
CA ARG A 129 -9.31 -6.79 -17.98
C ARG A 129 -7.85 -6.96 -18.45
N ALA A 130 -6.96 -6.06 -18.03
CA ALA A 130 -5.55 -6.11 -18.42
C ALA A 130 -4.84 -7.37 -17.90
N LEU A 131 -5.12 -7.78 -16.67
CA LEU A 131 -4.50 -8.96 -16.04
C LEU A 131 -5.28 -10.26 -16.25
N ARG A 132 -6.47 -10.19 -16.84
CA ARG A 132 -7.43 -11.30 -16.89
C ARG A 132 -7.69 -11.88 -15.49
N ALA A 133 -7.82 -11.00 -14.50
CA ALA A 133 -8.00 -11.39 -13.11
C ALA A 133 -9.38 -12.03 -12.89
N HIS A 134 -9.46 -13.03 -12.02
CA HIS A 134 -10.71 -13.70 -11.66
C HIS A 134 -11.30 -13.19 -10.35
N SER A 135 -10.51 -12.53 -9.52
CA SER A 135 -10.95 -12.03 -8.22
C SER A 135 -10.33 -10.68 -7.87
N VAL A 136 -11.04 -9.91 -7.06
CA VAL A 136 -10.58 -8.64 -6.49
C VAL A 136 -10.70 -8.75 -4.98
N PHE A 137 -9.58 -8.72 -4.27
CA PHE A 137 -9.58 -8.62 -2.82
C PHE A 137 -9.70 -7.16 -2.39
N VAL A 138 -10.65 -6.86 -1.51
CA VAL A 138 -10.90 -5.52 -0.99
C VAL A 138 -10.48 -5.44 0.48
N ALA A 139 -9.48 -4.62 0.77
CA ALA A 139 -9.20 -4.15 2.12
C ALA A 139 -9.77 -2.75 2.29
N THR A 140 -10.51 -2.52 3.38
CA THR A 140 -11.11 -1.21 3.67
C THR A 140 -11.15 -0.93 5.16
N ASP A 141 -11.23 0.36 5.51
CA ASP A 141 -11.50 0.82 6.87
C ASP A 141 -12.98 1.08 7.15
N ASN A 142 -13.82 1.08 6.11
CA ASN A 142 -15.25 1.37 6.24
C ASN A 142 -16.09 0.65 5.16
N ASP A 143 -16.29 1.24 3.99
CA ASP A 143 -17.12 0.67 2.93
C ASP A 143 -16.27 -0.11 1.91
N ALA A 144 -16.60 -1.39 1.69
CA ALA A 144 -15.91 -2.24 0.73
C ALA A 144 -16.47 -2.14 -0.69
N MET A 145 -17.62 -1.47 -0.87
CA MET A 145 -18.27 -1.25 -2.16
C MET A 145 -18.52 -2.55 -2.97
N LEU A 146 -18.74 -3.66 -2.27
CA LEU A 146 -18.85 -4.99 -2.91
C LEU A 146 -19.97 -5.02 -3.96
N ASP A 147 -21.11 -4.38 -3.71
CA ASP A 147 -22.23 -4.34 -4.65
C ASP A 147 -21.88 -3.59 -5.95
N GLN A 148 -21.26 -2.41 -5.84
CA GLN A 148 -20.84 -1.61 -6.99
C GLN A 148 -19.75 -2.32 -7.79
N LEU A 149 -18.78 -2.91 -7.10
CA LEU A 149 -17.70 -3.67 -7.71
C LEU A 149 -18.22 -4.92 -8.42
N ASN A 150 -19.04 -5.74 -7.77
CA ASN A 150 -19.56 -6.98 -8.35
C ASN A 150 -20.45 -6.71 -9.57
N ARG A 151 -21.29 -5.67 -9.54
CA ARG A 151 -22.05 -5.24 -10.74
C ARG A 151 -21.14 -4.84 -11.90
N ALA A 152 -20.06 -4.09 -11.63
CA ALA A 152 -19.12 -3.67 -12.67
C ALA A 152 -18.26 -4.83 -13.21
N LEU A 153 -18.03 -5.87 -12.41
CA LEU A 153 -17.18 -7.02 -12.73
C LEU A 153 -17.94 -8.21 -13.34
N GLU A 154 -19.27 -8.24 -13.25
CA GLU A 154 -20.11 -9.28 -13.81
C GLU A 154 -19.80 -9.60 -15.29
N PRO A 155 -19.62 -8.62 -16.21
CA PRO A 155 -19.29 -8.91 -17.61
C PRO A 155 -17.92 -9.57 -17.81
N LEU A 156 -17.03 -9.46 -16.81
CA LEU A 156 -15.69 -10.05 -16.82
C LEU A 156 -15.63 -11.40 -16.09
N GLN A 157 -16.76 -11.87 -15.53
CA GLN A 157 -16.83 -13.08 -14.70
C GLN A 157 -15.83 -13.06 -13.52
N ALA A 158 -15.58 -11.87 -12.97
CA ALA A 158 -14.73 -11.66 -11.80
C ALA A 158 -15.58 -11.28 -10.59
N VAL A 159 -15.07 -11.57 -9.39
CA VAL A 159 -15.78 -11.29 -8.13
C VAL A 159 -14.91 -10.49 -7.17
N ALA A 160 -15.49 -9.47 -6.55
CA ALA A 160 -14.91 -8.73 -5.45
C ALA A 160 -15.28 -9.38 -4.11
N VAL A 161 -14.28 -9.58 -3.26
CA VAL A 161 -14.38 -10.27 -1.97
C VAL A 161 -13.66 -9.47 -0.90
N GLN A 162 -14.28 -9.32 0.26
CA GLN A 162 -13.68 -8.80 1.48
C GLN A 162 -13.52 -9.94 2.50
N ARG A 163 -12.50 -9.86 3.35
CA ARG A 163 -12.33 -10.80 4.46
C ARG A 163 -13.14 -10.34 5.67
N GLU A 164 -13.88 -11.27 6.29
CA GLU A 164 -14.63 -11.04 7.52
C GLU A 164 -14.26 -12.07 8.61
N PRO A 165 -13.97 -11.64 9.86
CA PRO A 165 -13.77 -10.24 10.27
C PRO A 165 -12.45 -9.68 9.72
N SER A 166 -12.40 -8.38 9.42
CA SER A 166 -11.14 -7.72 9.00
C SER A 166 -10.04 -7.85 10.06
N ASP A 167 -8.81 -8.04 9.59
CA ASP A 167 -7.58 -8.08 10.40
C ASP A 167 -6.53 -7.30 9.59
N PRO A 168 -6.17 -6.08 10.03
CA PRO A 168 -5.30 -5.20 9.25
C PRO A 168 -3.97 -5.83 8.85
N HIS A 169 -3.37 -6.70 9.67
CA HIS A 169 -2.10 -7.34 9.33
C HIS A 169 -2.28 -8.42 8.26
N VAL A 170 -3.36 -9.20 8.35
CA VAL A 170 -3.69 -10.21 7.33
C VAL A 170 -4.06 -9.53 6.03
N ASP A 171 -4.81 -8.42 6.08
CA ASP A 171 -5.18 -7.65 4.90
C ASP A 171 -3.93 -7.06 4.20
N LEU A 172 -2.98 -6.49 4.95
CA LEU A 172 -1.68 -6.05 4.42
C LEU A 172 -0.91 -7.20 3.76
N ALA A 173 -0.92 -8.39 4.36
CA ALA A 173 -0.25 -9.56 3.81
C ALA A 173 -0.92 -10.04 2.51
N ILE A 174 -2.25 -10.10 2.44
CA ILE A 174 -2.99 -10.48 1.23
C ILE A 174 -2.73 -9.46 0.10
N LEU A 175 -2.79 -8.16 0.40
CA LEU A 175 -2.47 -7.10 -0.57
C LEU A 175 -1.02 -7.19 -1.06
N GLY A 176 -0.09 -7.52 -0.16
CA GLY A 176 1.32 -7.76 -0.49
C GLY A 176 1.49 -8.90 -1.49
N LEU A 177 0.68 -9.96 -1.39
CA LEU A 177 0.69 -11.15 -2.23
C LEU A 177 -0.15 -11.05 -3.51
N ALA A 178 -0.83 -9.94 -3.77
CA ALA A 178 -1.70 -9.82 -4.96
C ALA A 178 -0.92 -9.82 -6.28
N ASN A 179 -1.55 -10.28 -7.37
CA ASN A 179 -0.90 -10.23 -8.68
C ASN A 179 -0.62 -8.79 -9.11
N HIS A 180 -1.52 -7.88 -8.76
CA HIS A 180 -1.37 -6.43 -8.87
C HIS A 180 -2.08 -5.76 -7.71
N PHE A 181 -1.54 -4.63 -7.26
CA PHE A 181 -2.09 -3.85 -6.16
C PHE A 181 -2.54 -2.47 -6.62
N VAL A 182 -3.73 -2.03 -6.22
CA VAL A 182 -4.20 -0.66 -6.39
C VAL A 182 -4.44 -0.03 -5.01
N GLY A 183 -3.65 1.00 -4.70
CA GLY A 183 -3.63 1.61 -3.38
C GLY A 183 -4.11 3.06 -3.34
N ASN A 184 -4.40 3.53 -2.12
CA ASN A 184 -4.60 4.94 -1.82
C ASN A 184 -3.26 5.65 -1.61
N CYS A 185 -2.98 6.70 -2.39
CA CYS A 185 -1.69 7.36 -2.40
C CYS A 185 -1.31 8.04 -1.07
N VAL A 186 -2.29 8.54 -0.34
CA VAL A 186 -2.05 9.34 0.88
C VAL A 186 -1.92 8.42 2.10
N SER A 187 -2.49 7.22 2.05
CA SER A 187 -2.51 6.28 3.17
C SER A 187 -1.16 5.65 3.48
N SER A 188 -0.77 5.70 4.76
CA SER A 188 0.40 4.96 5.28
C SER A 188 0.19 3.45 5.34
N PHE A 189 -1.06 2.99 5.41
CA PHE A 189 -1.43 1.58 5.27
C PHE A 189 -1.10 1.07 3.86
N THR A 190 -1.50 1.82 2.82
CA THR A 190 -1.05 1.56 1.44
C THR A 190 0.47 1.58 1.34
N ALA A 191 1.13 2.56 1.96
CA ALA A 191 2.57 2.72 1.85
C ALA A 191 3.34 1.52 2.40
N PHE A 192 2.79 0.83 3.41
CA PHE A 192 3.34 -0.44 3.89
C PHE A 192 3.33 -1.50 2.79
N VAL A 193 2.18 -1.70 2.13
CA VAL A 193 2.05 -2.65 1.02
C VAL A 193 2.95 -2.26 -0.15
N LYS A 194 2.96 -0.98 -0.53
CA LYS A 194 3.78 -0.47 -1.64
C LYS A 194 5.25 -0.76 -1.43
N ARG A 195 5.80 -0.45 -0.24
CA ARG A 195 7.21 -0.75 0.07
C ARG A 195 7.48 -2.25 0.04
N HIS A 196 6.57 -3.06 0.57
CA HIS A 196 6.74 -4.52 0.55
C HIS A 196 6.80 -5.03 -0.89
N ARG A 197 5.90 -4.53 -1.75
CA ARG A 197 5.86 -4.91 -3.17
C ARG A 197 7.08 -4.42 -3.93
N ASP A 198 7.54 -3.19 -3.67
CA ASP A 198 8.72 -2.61 -4.32
C ASP A 198 9.99 -3.43 -4.06
N VAL A 199 10.26 -3.80 -2.80
CA VAL A 199 11.46 -4.60 -2.47
C VAL A 199 11.40 -6.03 -3.04
N HIS A 200 10.23 -6.50 -3.46
CA HIS A 200 10.03 -7.79 -4.15
C HIS A 200 9.79 -7.64 -5.67
N GLY A 201 9.88 -6.43 -6.23
CA GLY A 201 9.64 -6.19 -7.66
C GLY A 201 8.21 -6.47 -8.13
N LEU A 202 7.22 -6.33 -7.26
CA LEU A 202 5.81 -6.60 -7.54
C LEU A 202 5.05 -5.35 -8.01
N PRO A 203 4.16 -5.48 -9.01
CA PRO A 203 3.53 -4.33 -9.64
C PRO A 203 2.49 -3.68 -8.74
N SER A 204 2.46 -2.35 -8.70
CA SER A 204 1.52 -1.57 -7.90
C SER A 204 1.09 -0.32 -8.68
N SER A 205 -0.12 0.16 -8.39
CA SER A 205 -0.68 1.40 -8.94
C SER A 205 -1.48 2.13 -7.86
N PHE A 206 -1.91 3.35 -8.15
CA PHE A 206 -2.68 4.17 -7.22
C PHE A 206 -3.95 4.70 -7.88
N TRP A 207 -4.95 5.02 -7.06
CA TRP A 207 -6.20 5.64 -7.54
C TRP A 207 -5.93 6.94 -8.29
N ALA A 208 -6.69 7.16 -9.36
CA ALA A 208 -6.62 8.36 -10.20
C ALA A 208 -5.27 8.61 -10.91
N PHE A 209 -4.34 7.65 -10.87
CA PHE A 209 -3.17 7.62 -11.75
C PHE A 209 -3.44 6.68 -12.92
N GLN A 210 -3.05 7.07 -14.13
CA GLN A 210 -3.09 6.16 -15.27
C GLN A 210 -2.02 5.07 -15.09
N PRO A 211 -2.31 3.79 -15.43
CA PRO A 211 -1.27 2.78 -15.55
C PRO A 211 -0.26 3.26 -16.61
N LEU A 212 1.02 3.33 -16.25
CA LEU A 212 2.07 3.46 -17.26
C LEU A 212 1.97 2.25 -18.18
N ALA A 213 1.84 2.49 -19.49
CA ALA A 213 1.87 1.44 -20.51
C ALA A 213 3.12 0.58 -20.31
N GLY A 214 2.92 -0.74 -20.28
CA GLY A 214 3.86 -1.70 -19.70
C GLY A 214 5.17 -1.90 -20.45
N ASP A 215 6.11 -2.53 -19.74
CA ASP A 215 7.22 -3.26 -20.35
C ASP A 215 6.92 -4.75 -20.16
N GLY A 216 6.69 -5.45 -21.28
CA GLY A 216 6.14 -6.81 -21.36
C GLY A 216 7.13 -7.91 -21.00
N GLY A 217 7.66 -7.91 -19.78
CA GLY A 217 8.43 -9.02 -19.22
C GLY A 217 7.62 -9.82 -18.19
N MET A 218 7.83 -11.15 -18.15
CA MET A 218 7.33 -12.01 -17.06
C MET A 218 7.63 -11.37 -15.70
N SER A 219 6.59 -11.17 -14.90
CA SER A 219 6.66 -10.35 -13.68
C SER A 219 7.00 -11.20 -12.47
N ALA A 220 7.71 -10.64 -11.48
CA ALA A 220 8.04 -11.32 -10.22
C ALA A 220 6.82 -11.92 -9.50
N SER A 221 5.63 -11.40 -9.80
CA SER A 221 4.31 -11.94 -9.43
C SER A 221 4.18 -13.44 -9.76
N GLU A 222 4.54 -13.85 -10.98
CA GLU A 222 4.34 -15.23 -11.45
C GLU A 222 5.15 -16.26 -10.64
N ARG A 223 6.27 -15.85 -10.03
CA ARG A 223 7.09 -16.72 -9.17
C ARG A 223 6.46 -16.93 -7.78
N ILE A 224 5.87 -15.89 -7.19
CA ILE A 224 5.21 -15.99 -5.88
C ILE A 224 3.94 -16.85 -5.97
N HIS A 225 3.25 -16.79 -7.10
CA HIS A 225 2.00 -17.52 -7.31
C HIS A 225 2.18 -19.01 -7.66
N GLN A 226 3.40 -19.49 -7.94
CA GLN A 226 3.66 -20.93 -8.07
C GLN A 226 3.70 -21.64 -6.71
N GLU A 227 3.82 -20.90 -5.61
CA GLU A 227 3.95 -21.42 -4.24
C GLU A 227 2.70 -21.15 -3.35
N LEU A 228 1.67 -20.50 -3.91
CA LEU A 228 0.39 -20.21 -3.24
C LEU A 228 -0.69 -21.24 -3.63
#